data_AF-A0A927FVK8-F1
#
_entry.id   AF-A0A927FVK8-F1
#
_cell.length_a   1.000
_cell.length_b   1.000
_cell.length_c   1.000
_cell.angle_alpha   90.00
_cell.angle_beta   90.00
_cell.angle_gamma   90.00
#
_symmetry.space_group_name_H-M   'P 1'
#
loop_
_entity.id
_entity.type
_entity.pdbx_description
1 polymer ?
#
loop_
_entity_poly.entity_id
_entity_poly.type
_entity_poly.pdbx_seq_one_letter_code
_entity_poly.pdbx_strand_id
1 'polypeptide(L)' 'MQIDAWGGWRQVWRDGVAGERETQETRATPLQTFLAVRSGQMNNPSPVENGIRFARLWDAIKASAAADGAPVDPQMVG' A
#
# COMPACT_ATOMS: atom_id res chain seq x y z
N MET A 1 5.54 -23.85 12.63
CA MET A 1 4.54 -23.01 11.93
C MET A 1 4.36 -23.50 10.50
N GLN A 2 3.15 -23.45 9.95
CA GLN A 2 2.81 -23.86 8.59
C GLN A 2 2.22 -22.68 7.81
N ILE A 3 2.62 -22.52 6.55
CA ILE A 3 2.17 -21.45 5.64
C ILE A 3 2.11 -22.07 4.24
N ASP A 4 1.17 -21.63 3.40
CA ASP A 4 1.26 -21.92 1.96
C ASP A 4 2.34 -21.07 1.25
N ALA A 5 2.66 -21.43 0.01
CA ALA A 5 3.70 -20.79 -0.79
C ALA A 5 3.48 -19.28 -1.04
N TRP A 6 2.26 -18.78 -0.82
CA TRP A 6 1.82 -17.43 -1.15
C TRP A 6 1.32 -16.64 0.06
N GLY A 7 1.41 -17.19 1.27
CA GLY A 7 0.91 -16.57 2.50
C GLY A 7 -0.62 -16.45 2.57
N GLY A 8 -1.36 -17.17 1.73
CA GLY A 8 -2.83 -17.13 1.69
C GLY A 8 -3.47 -17.67 2.97
N TRP A 9 -2.82 -18.62 3.64
CA TRP A 9 -3.13 -19.03 5.00
C TRP A 9 -1.88 -19.34 5.81
N ARG A 10 -2.02 -19.22 7.13
CA ARG A 10 -1.01 -19.65 8.11
C ARG A 10 -1.65 -20.46 9.24
N GLN A 11 -0.87 -21.34 9.84
CA GLN A 11 -1.24 -22.10 11.03
C GLN A 11 -0.06 -22.13 12.01
N VAL A 12 -0.32 -21.72 13.25
CA VAL A 12 0.69 -21.62 14.30
C VAL A 12 0.40 -22.68 15.35
N TRP A 13 1.43 -23.43 15.75
CA TRP A 13 1.33 -24.37 16.87
C TRP A 13 1.65 -23.67 18.18
N ARG A 14 0.87 -23.97 19.23
CA ARG A 14 1.13 -23.57 20.61
C ARG A 14 0.98 -24.79 21.50
N ASP A 15 1.97 -25.04 22.35
CA ASP A 15 1.97 -26.17 23.30
C ASP A 15 1.70 -27.55 22.65
N GLY A 16 2.23 -27.76 21.45
CA GLY A 16 2.03 -29.00 20.69
C GLY A 16 0.64 -29.13 20.03
N VAL A 17 -0.26 -28.17 20.28
CA VAL A 17 -1.59 -28.11 19.66
C VAL A 17 -1.53 -27.23 18.42
N ALA A 18 -2.09 -27.71 17.31
CA ALA A 18 -2.24 -26.91 16.10
C ALA A 18 -3.34 -25.86 16.33
N GLY A 19 -2.99 -24.58 16.23
CA GLY A 19 -3.97 -23.48 16.24
C GLY A 19 -4.85 -23.49 15.00
N GLU A 20 -5.84 -22.59 14.96
CA GLU A 20 -6.72 -22.46 13.79
C GLU A 20 -5.95 -22.02 12.55
N ARG A 21 -6.41 -22.46 11.37
CA ARG A 21 -5.89 -21.98 10.09
C ARG A 21 -6.43 -20.58 9.84
N GLU A 22 -5.56 -19.59 9.99
CA GLU A 22 -5.87 -18.20 9.68
C GLU A 22 -5.66 -17.97 8.19
N THR A 23 -6.74 -17.85 7.43
CA THR A 23 -6.71 -17.36 6.06
C THR A 23 -6.48 -15.86 6.10
N GLN A 24 -5.46 -15.37 5.41
CA GLN A 24 -5.27 -13.94 5.26
C GLN A 24 -6.36 -13.42 4.32
N GLU A 25 -7.16 -12.48 4.82
CA GLU A 25 -8.07 -11.73 3.96
C GLU A 25 -7.22 -11.02 2.91
N THR A 26 -7.27 -11.51 1.67
CA THR A 26 -6.64 -10.82 0.55
C THR A 26 -7.45 -9.54 0.35
N ARG A 27 -6.97 -8.42 0.90
CA ARG A 27 -7.54 -7.11 0.60
C ARG A 27 -7.62 -6.97 -0.91
N ALA A 28 -8.71 -6.36 -1.39
CA ALA A 28 -9.00 -6.25 -2.81
C ALA A 28 -7.74 -5.85 -3.60
N THR A 29 -7.39 -6.65 -4.61
CA THR A 29 -6.21 -6.37 -5.43
C THR A 29 -6.40 -5.04 -6.15
N PRO A 30 -5.33 -4.37 -6.61
CA PRO A 30 -5.45 -3.13 -7.38
C PRO A 30 -6.40 -3.26 -8.58
N LEU A 31 -6.41 -4.41 -9.24
CA LEU A 31 -7.31 -4.70 -10.36
C LEU A 31 -8.78 -4.82 -9.92
N GLN A 32 -9.05 -5.49 -8.80
CA GLN A 32 -10.42 -5.60 -8.26
C GLN A 32 -10.96 -4.22 -7.85
N THR A 33 -10.11 -3.40 -7.22
CA THR A 33 -10.43 -2.01 -6.87
C THR A 33 -10.75 -1.19 -8.13
N PHE A 34 -9.91 -1.30 -9.17
CA PHE A 34 -10.14 -0.62 -10.44
C PHE A 34 -11.49 -1.02 -11.08
N LEU A 35 -11.81 -2.33 -11.11
CA LEU A 35 -13.06 -2.82 -11.68
C LEU A 35 -14.28 -2.32 -10.88
N ALA A 36 -14.21 -2.29 -9.54
CA ALA A 36 -15.28 -1.79 -8.69
C ALA A 36 -15.50 -0.28 -8.85
N VAL A 37 -14.43 0.49 -9.04
CA VAL A 37 -14.51 1.92 -9.36
C VAL A 37 -15.13 2.12 -10.73
N ARG A 38 -14.67 1.38 -11.75
CA ARG A 38 -15.21 1.45 -13.11
C ARG A 38 -16.70 1.09 -13.18
N SER A 39 -17.16 0.13 -12.38
CA SER A 39 -18.55 -0.29 -12.33
C SER A 39 -19.45 0.64 -11.50
N GLY A 40 -18.89 1.65 -10.84
CA GLY A 40 -19.63 2.56 -9.96
C GLY A 40 -20.01 1.94 -8.61
N GLN A 41 -19.49 0.76 -8.27
CA GLN A 41 -19.72 0.09 -6.97
C GLN A 41 -18.86 0.67 -5.85
N MET A 42 -17.82 1.44 -6.18
CA MET A 42 -16.87 2.03 -5.25
C MET A 42 -16.45 3.42 -5.72
N ASN A 43 -16.36 4.38 -4.79
CA ASN A 43 -15.70 5.66 -5.06
C ASN A 43 -14.19 5.46 -5.23
N ASN A 44 -13.56 6.15 -6.18
CA ASN A 44 -12.12 5.99 -6.42
C ASN A 44 -11.30 6.31 -5.15
N PRO A 45 -10.66 5.31 -4.52
CA PRO A 45 -9.88 5.54 -3.29
C PRO A 45 -8.52 6.20 -3.58
N SER A 46 -8.10 6.22 -4.85
CA SER A 46 -6.82 6.77 -5.31
C SER A 46 -7.05 7.77 -6.45
N PRO A 47 -7.61 8.95 -6.14
CA PRO A 47 -7.87 9.97 -7.14
C PRO A 47 -6.55 10.60 -7.64
N VAL A 48 -6.61 11.28 -8.78
CA VAL A 48 -5.43 11.82 -9.49
C VAL A 48 -4.64 12.80 -8.62
N GLU A 49 -5.31 13.54 -7.74
CA GLU A 49 -4.72 14.50 -6.82
C GLU A 49 -3.68 13.84 -5.89
N ASN A 50 -3.86 12.56 -5.55
CA ASN A 50 -2.87 11.82 -4.77
C ASN A 50 -1.57 11.62 -5.56
N GLY A 51 -1.67 11.34 -6.87
CA GLY A 51 -0.52 11.21 -7.76
C GLY A 51 0.24 12.53 -7.91
N ILE A 52 -0.48 13.66 -8.03
CA ILE A 52 0.14 15.00 -8.10
C ILE A 52 0.87 15.33 -6.79
N ARG A 53 0.28 15.02 -5.64
CA ARG A 53 0.94 15.18 -4.32
C ARG A 53 2.22 14.35 -4.23
N PHE A 54 2.20 13.13 -4.75
CA PHE A 54 3.37 12.26 -4.74
C PHE A 54 4.48 12.77 -5.67
N ALA A 55 4.14 13.27 -6.86
CA ALA A 55 5.10 13.89 -7.77
C ALA A 55 5.81 15.08 -7.11
N ARG A 56 5.05 15.99 -6.48
CA ARG A 56 5.60 17.13 -5.74
C ARG A 56 6.50 16.71 -4.58
N LEU A 57 6.09 15.68 -3.84
CA LEU A 57 6.91 15.12 -2.77
C LEU A 57 8.22 14.55 -3.31
N TRP A 58 8.19 13.86 -4.45
CA TRP A 58 9.38 13.35 -5.12
C TRP A 58 10.33 14.47 -5.53
N ASP A 59 9.80 15.56 -6.07
CA ASP A 59 10.62 16.73 -6.43
C ASP A 59 11.25 17.38 -5.20
N ALA A 60 10.52 17.51 -4.09
CA ALA A 60 11.07 17.99 -2.83
C ALA A 60 12.12 17.07 -2.22
N ILE A 61 11.97 15.75 -2.34
CA ILE A 61 12.99 14.78 -1.90
C ILE A 61 14.28 15.00 -2.69
N LYS A 62 14.20 15.15 -4.02
CA LYS A 62 15.37 15.44 -4.86
C LYS A 62 16.03 16.78 -4.47
N ALA A 63 15.22 17.83 -4.26
CA ALA A 63 15.72 19.13 -3.85
C ALA A 63 16.40 19.10 -2.47
N SER A 64 15.79 18.41 -1.50
CA SER A 64 16.35 18.21 -0.16
C SER A 64 17.67 17.45 -0.22
N ALA A 65 17.74 16.36 -0.99
CA ALA A 65 18.96 15.58 -1.17
C ALA A 65 20.10 16.40 -1.81
N ALA A 66 19.78 17.30 -2.75
CA ALA A 66 20.75 18.22 -3.33
C ALA A 66 21.23 19.31 -2.35
N ALA A 67 20.46 19.57 -1.29
CA ALA A 67 20.75 20.53 -0.23
C ALA A 67 21.17 19.85 1.09
N ASP A 68 21.86 18.71 1.00
CA ASP A 68 22.39 17.95 2.15
C ASP A 68 21.32 17.59 3.21
N GLY A 69 20.11 17.29 2.74
CA GLY A 69 18.98 16.92 3.60
C GLY A 69 18.25 18.10 4.25
N ALA A 70 18.50 19.34 3.80
CA ALA A 70 17.73 20.49 4.28
C ALA A 70 16.21 20.27 4.03
N PRO A 71 15.34 20.63 5.00
CA PRO A 71 13.89 20.53 4.81
C PRO A 71 13.40 21.40 3.65
N VAL A 72 12.54 20.85 2.80
CA VAL A 72 11.94 21.53 1.65
C VAL A 72 10.43 21.32 1.68
N ASP A 73 9.65 22.39 1.50
CA ASP A 73 8.19 22.30 1.36
C ASP A 73 7.80 21.77 -0.03
N PRO A 74 7.15 20.59 -0.13
CA PRO A 74 6.68 20.03 -1.41
C PRO A 74 5.73 20.92 -2.20
N GLN A 75 5.09 21.91 -1.57
CA GLN A 75 4.24 22.86 -2.29
C GLN A 75 5.01 23.96 -2.99
N MET A 76 6.29 24.13 -2.65
CA MET A 76 7.17 25.18 -3.20
C MET A 76 8.12 24.66 -4.28
N VAL A 77 8.08 23.37 -4.60
CA VAL A 77 8.94 22.74 -5.62
C VAL A 77 8.11 22.46 -6.88
N GLY A 78 8.59 22.98 -8.02
CA GLY A 78 7.93 22.93 -9.32
C GLY A 78 8.55 21.95 -10.29
#